data_AF-A0A453KMU0-F1
#
_entry.id   AF-A0A453KMU0-F1
#
_cell.length_a   1.000
_cell.length_b   1.000
_cell.length_c   1.000
_cell.angle_alpha   90.00
_cell.angle_beta   90.00
_cell.angle_gamma   90.00
#
_symmetry.space_group_name_H-M   'P 1'
#
loop_
_entity.id
_entity.type
_entity.pdbx_description
1 polymer ?
#
loop_
_entity_poly.entity_id
_entity_poly.type
_entity_poly.pdbx_seq_one_letter_code
_entity_poly.pdbx_strand_id
1 'polypeptide(L)'
;YSPEMNSLNNVQPCLKKNFPCASNGQYRSSLHINCGDKEAIVNGVKYEGDTTPKGASMLYLSPDSNWAFSSTGNFMDDNINDDNYIASDTSKLTMPNSKLYAKARLSPLSLTYYGLCMHNGSYTVKLHFAEIIFTNDRTYRSLGKRKFNVFIQGRMVLEDFDIEQSAGGAGKLVIKTFTAYVTNHTLKIQFYWAGRGTTGIPYRGFYGPLISAISVTPSMSFFTHYF
;
A
#
# COMPACT_ATOMS: atom_id res chain seq x y z
N TYR A 1 -11.97 23.90 26.88
CA TYR A 1 -11.23 23.98 25.60
C TYR A 1 -9.81 23.52 25.86
N SER A 2 -9.45 22.32 25.40
CA SER A 2 -8.08 21.81 25.57
C SER A 2 -7.15 22.51 24.58
N PRO A 3 -6.00 23.05 25.02
CA PRO A 3 -5.09 23.79 24.15
C PRO A 3 -4.44 22.88 23.10
N GLU A 4 -4.10 23.45 21.94
CA GLU A 4 -3.41 22.74 20.86
C GLU A 4 -2.05 22.23 21.34
N MET A 5 -1.87 20.92 21.20
CA MET A 5 -0.75 20.13 21.72
C MET A 5 0.51 20.23 20.85
N ASN A 6 0.94 21.45 20.50
CA ASN A 6 2.11 21.68 19.64
C ASN A 6 3.40 22.04 20.40
N SER A 7 3.40 22.12 21.74
CA SER A 7 4.55 22.63 22.51
C SER A 7 5.05 21.76 23.67
N LEU A 8 4.95 20.43 23.60
CA LEU A 8 5.52 19.55 24.62
C LEU A 8 6.52 18.56 24.00
N ASN A 9 7.78 18.62 24.44
CA ASN A 9 8.87 17.75 23.99
C ASN A 9 8.68 16.25 24.37
N ASN A 10 7.62 15.90 25.09
CA ASN A 10 7.33 14.54 25.60
C ASN A 10 5.97 13.98 25.13
N VAL A 11 5.46 14.39 23.97
CA VAL A 11 4.26 13.74 23.40
C VAL A 11 4.63 12.36 22.88
N GLN A 12 3.99 11.31 23.42
CA GLN A 12 4.17 9.95 22.91
C GLN A 12 3.92 9.90 21.40
N PRO A 13 4.71 9.16 20.61
CA PRO A 13 4.56 9.12 19.15
C PRO A 13 3.14 8.80 18.68
N CYS A 14 2.38 7.98 19.42
CA CYS A 14 0.99 7.64 19.14
C CYS A 14 0.00 8.81 19.31
N LEU A 15 0.37 9.87 20.03
CA LEU A 15 -0.43 11.07 20.25
C LEU A 15 -0.07 12.20 19.27
N LYS A 16 1.01 12.05 18.49
CA LYS A 16 1.40 13.03 17.48
C LYS A 16 0.46 12.92 16.28
N LYS A 17 -0.30 13.98 16.02
CA LYS A 17 -1.13 14.08 14.81
C LYS A 17 -0.25 14.29 13.58
N ASN A 18 -0.58 13.62 12.48
CA ASN A 18 -0.01 13.83 11.14
C ASN A 18 1.53 13.65 11.03
N PHE A 19 2.14 12.81 11.87
CA PHE A 19 3.59 12.51 11.81
C PHE A 19 4.44 13.78 11.59
N PRO A 20 4.48 14.70 12.56
CA PRO A 20 5.01 16.04 12.37
C PRO A 20 6.44 15.97 11.87
N CYS A 21 6.69 16.65 10.76
CA CYS A 21 8.01 16.75 10.15
C CYS A 21 8.93 17.59 11.02
N ALA A 22 10.17 17.14 11.19
CA ALA A 22 11.18 17.99 11.80
C ALA A 22 11.33 19.29 10.98
N SER A 23 11.59 20.42 11.62
CA SER A 23 11.74 21.72 10.96
C SER A 23 12.86 21.74 9.90
N ASN A 24 13.80 20.80 9.97
CA ASN A 24 14.89 20.58 9.00
C ASN A 24 14.66 19.34 8.11
N GLY A 25 13.47 18.74 8.15
CA GLY A 25 13.15 17.53 7.41
C GLY A 25 13.14 17.78 5.90
N GLN A 26 13.81 16.92 5.13
CA GLN A 26 13.78 16.98 3.67
C GLN A 26 12.36 16.63 3.20
N TYR A 27 11.64 17.65 2.74
CA TYR A 27 10.36 17.44 2.09
C TYR A 27 10.55 16.70 0.76
N ARG A 28 9.61 15.80 0.44
CA ARG A 28 9.64 15.04 -0.80
C ARG A 28 8.53 15.46 -1.75
N SER A 29 8.90 15.58 -3.02
CA SER A 29 7.96 15.80 -4.12
C SER A 29 7.44 14.49 -4.72
N SER A 30 8.04 13.35 -4.41
CA SER A 30 7.60 12.05 -4.93
C SER A 30 7.88 10.95 -3.92
N LEU A 31 7.16 9.85 -4.05
CA LEU A 31 7.29 8.67 -3.19
C LEU A 31 7.06 7.41 -4.01
N HIS A 32 7.93 6.42 -3.88
CA HIS A 32 7.86 5.16 -4.60
C HIS A 32 8.21 4.01 -3.67
N ILE A 33 7.29 3.07 -3.46
CA ILE A 33 7.43 1.98 -2.49
C ILE A 33 7.21 0.65 -3.22
N ASN A 34 8.14 -0.29 -3.05
CA ASN A 34 8.01 -1.69 -3.47
C ASN A 34 7.43 -2.50 -2.30
N CYS A 35 6.12 -2.70 -2.30
CA CYS A 35 5.36 -3.21 -1.17
C CYS A 35 5.61 -4.72 -0.99
N GLY A 36 6.22 -5.13 0.12
CA GLY A 36 6.51 -6.54 0.39
C GLY A 36 7.78 -7.07 -0.30
N ASP A 37 8.61 -6.20 -0.90
CA ASP A 37 9.89 -6.62 -1.45
C ASP A 37 11.01 -5.59 -1.19
N LYS A 38 12.23 -5.99 -1.51
CA LYS A 38 13.41 -5.13 -1.45
C LYS A 38 13.33 -4.00 -2.48
N GLU A 39 14.22 -3.03 -2.31
CA GLU A 39 14.41 -1.93 -3.25
C GLU A 39 14.55 -2.43 -4.70
N ALA A 40 13.90 -1.72 -5.62
CA ALA A 40 13.95 -2.03 -7.05
C ALA A 40 14.04 -0.74 -7.88
N ILE A 41 14.81 -0.80 -8.97
CA ILE A 41 14.85 0.26 -9.98
C ILE A 41 14.06 -0.20 -11.20
N VAL A 42 13.03 0.57 -11.55
CA VAL A 42 12.14 0.30 -12.67
C VAL A 42 11.98 1.55 -13.51
N ASN A 43 12.31 1.46 -14.80
CA ASN A 43 12.25 2.60 -15.74
C ASN A 43 12.99 3.85 -15.22
N GLY A 44 14.14 3.67 -14.57
CA GLY A 44 14.93 4.76 -13.98
C GLY A 44 14.37 5.33 -12.67
N VAL A 45 13.23 4.85 -12.18
CA VAL A 45 12.65 5.24 -10.90
C VAL A 45 13.04 4.23 -9.83
N LYS A 46 13.57 4.74 -8.72
CA LYS A 46 13.89 3.97 -7.52
C LYS A 46 12.64 3.77 -6.66
N TYR A 47 12.26 2.53 -6.42
CA TYR A 47 11.22 2.14 -5.46
C TYR A 47 11.90 1.63 -4.19
N GLU A 48 11.61 2.28 -3.07
CA GLU A 48 12.14 1.92 -1.76
C GLU A 48 11.50 0.63 -1.25
N GLY A 49 12.28 -0.20 -0.56
CA GLY A 49 11.84 -1.54 -0.16
C GLY A 49 10.99 -1.53 1.11
N ASP A 50 9.91 -2.29 1.08
CA ASP A 50 9.10 -2.62 2.24
C ASP A 50 9.23 -4.11 2.56
N THR A 51 10.21 -4.45 3.41
CA THR A 51 10.59 -5.85 3.70
C THR A 51 10.17 -6.31 5.09
N THR A 52 9.42 -5.51 5.85
CA THR A 52 9.11 -5.83 7.25
C THR A 52 8.23 -7.09 7.35
N PRO A 53 8.69 -8.16 8.03
CA PRO A 53 7.97 -9.43 7.99
C PRO A 53 6.69 -9.44 8.84
N LYS A 54 6.60 -8.56 9.84
CA LYS A 54 5.45 -8.49 10.77
C LYS A 54 4.31 -7.63 10.19
N GLY A 55 3.09 -7.87 10.67
CA GLY A 55 1.89 -7.13 10.23
C GLY A 55 0.64 -7.24 11.11
N ALA A 56 0.67 -8.03 12.18
CA ALA A 56 -0.47 -8.29 13.06
C ALA A 56 -1.11 -7.04 13.66
N SER A 57 -0.27 -6.17 14.22
CA SER A 57 -0.66 -4.87 14.77
C SER A 57 0.61 -4.08 14.95
N MET A 58 0.95 -3.25 13.96
CA MET A 58 2.17 -2.46 14.04
C MET A 58 2.08 -1.19 13.21
N LEU A 59 2.95 -0.26 13.59
CA LEU A 59 3.32 0.91 12.82
C LEU A 59 4.81 0.80 12.53
N TYR A 60 5.17 0.75 11.26
CA TYR A 60 6.55 0.78 10.79
C TYR A 60 6.87 2.16 10.22
N LEU A 61 7.93 2.77 10.71
CA LEU A 61 8.51 4.00 10.18
C LEU A 61 9.76 3.60 9.40
N SER A 62 9.80 3.92 8.10
CA SER A 62 10.98 3.61 7.29
C SER A 62 12.17 4.47 7.74
N PRO A 63 13.30 3.88 8.16
CA PRO A 63 14.49 4.63 8.55
C PRO A 63 15.00 5.48 7.38
N ASP A 64 15.37 6.73 7.66
CA ASP A 64 15.95 7.67 6.70
C ASP A 64 15.11 7.91 5.44
N SER A 65 13.82 7.63 5.53
CA SER A 65 12.86 7.79 4.45
C SER A 65 11.61 8.53 4.89
N ASN A 66 10.80 8.89 3.90
CA ASN A 66 9.62 9.72 4.00
C ASN A 66 8.34 8.88 3.85
N TRP A 67 8.37 7.61 4.27
CA TRP A 67 7.17 6.78 4.29
C TRP A 67 7.09 5.88 5.51
N ALA A 68 5.88 5.46 5.80
CA ALA A 68 5.55 4.57 6.88
C ALA A 68 4.37 3.70 6.47
N PHE A 69 4.12 2.64 7.23
CA PHE A 69 2.85 1.93 7.12
C PHE A 69 2.36 1.40 8.46
N SER A 70 1.05 1.27 8.58
CA SER A 70 0.41 0.57 9.70
C SER A 70 -0.39 -0.62 9.17
N SER A 71 -0.33 -1.74 9.87
CA SER A 71 -1.11 -2.94 9.56
C SER A 71 -1.81 -3.47 10.81
N THR A 72 -2.98 -4.07 10.64
CA THR A 72 -3.79 -4.65 11.71
C THR A 72 -4.43 -5.98 11.31
N GLY A 73 -4.67 -6.82 12.31
CA GLY A 73 -5.34 -8.11 12.24
C GLY A 73 -4.35 -9.28 12.13
N ASN A 74 -4.78 -10.44 12.60
CA ASN A 74 -4.11 -11.73 12.35
C ASN A 74 -4.93 -12.53 11.33
N PHE A 75 -4.26 -13.41 10.61
CA PHE A 75 -4.91 -14.44 9.82
C PHE A 75 -5.46 -15.51 10.77
N MET A 76 -6.76 -15.79 10.67
CA MET A 76 -7.44 -16.71 11.59
C MET A 76 -7.45 -18.14 11.04
N ASP A 77 -7.37 -19.12 11.93
CA ASP A 77 -7.56 -20.55 11.69
C ASP A 77 -6.65 -21.18 10.62
N ASP A 78 -5.48 -20.62 10.37
CA ASP A 78 -4.49 -21.16 9.42
C ASP A 78 -3.51 -22.17 10.04
N ASN A 79 -3.60 -22.38 11.36
CA ASN A 79 -2.71 -23.23 12.17
C ASN A 79 -1.22 -22.85 12.05
N ILE A 80 -0.93 -21.58 11.76
CA ILE A 80 0.43 -21.05 11.67
C ILE A 80 0.63 -20.07 12.84
N ASN A 81 1.75 -20.20 13.55
CA ASN A 81 2.05 -19.32 14.68
C ASN A 81 2.61 -17.97 14.23
N ASP A 82 3.26 -17.93 13.06
CA ASP A 82 3.86 -16.74 12.45
C ASP A 82 3.23 -16.45 11.09
N ASP A 83 2.18 -15.64 11.08
CA ASP A 83 1.52 -15.13 9.88
C ASP A 83 2.53 -14.52 8.90
N ASN A 84 2.39 -14.86 7.62
CA ASN A 84 3.15 -14.21 6.56
C ASN A 84 2.36 -13.05 5.94
N TYR A 85 2.85 -11.83 6.14
CA TYR A 85 2.25 -10.61 5.59
C TYR A 85 2.83 -10.21 4.23
N ILE A 86 3.68 -11.04 3.64
CA ILE A 86 4.29 -10.85 2.32
C ILE A 86 3.93 -12.04 1.42
N ALA A 87 3.07 -11.78 0.43
CA ALA A 87 2.84 -12.70 -0.67
C ALA A 87 4.06 -12.76 -1.57
N SER A 88 4.39 -13.96 -2.05
CA SER A 88 5.37 -14.17 -3.11
C SER A 88 4.71 -14.92 -4.24
N ASP A 89 5.00 -14.54 -5.48
CA ASP A 89 4.48 -15.25 -6.65
C ASP A 89 4.97 -16.70 -6.64
N THR A 90 4.04 -17.59 -6.95
CA THR A 90 4.28 -19.02 -7.06
C THR A 90 4.61 -19.45 -8.50
N SER A 91 4.40 -18.56 -9.47
CA SER A 91 4.67 -18.75 -10.89
C SER A 91 5.79 -17.82 -11.38
N LYS A 92 6.26 -17.96 -12.62
CA LYS A 92 7.21 -17.00 -13.20
C LYS A 92 6.40 -15.89 -13.89
N LEU A 93 6.34 -14.69 -13.32
CA LEU A 93 5.76 -13.53 -14.00
C LEU A 93 6.48 -13.24 -15.33
N THR A 94 5.74 -13.26 -16.43
CA THR A 94 6.24 -12.88 -17.77
C THR A 94 5.96 -11.43 -18.14
N MET A 95 5.55 -10.61 -17.16
CA MET A 95 5.12 -9.24 -17.39
C MET A 95 6.28 -8.22 -17.43
N PRO A 96 6.11 -7.08 -18.12
CA PRO A 96 7.04 -5.95 -18.00
C PRO A 96 7.20 -5.53 -16.55
N ASN A 97 8.42 -5.18 -16.15
CA ASN A 97 8.73 -4.71 -14.79
C ASN A 97 8.30 -5.68 -13.68
N SER A 98 8.34 -6.99 -13.95
CA SER A 98 7.98 -8.07 -13.02
C SER A 98 8.63 -7.96 -11.63
N LYS A 99 9.77 -7.26 -11.52
CA LYS A 99 10.43 -6.94 -10.24
C LYS A 99 9.52 -6.25 -9.22
N LEU A 100 8.53 -5.46 -9.65
CA LEU A 100 7.57 -4.80 -8.73
C LEU A 100 6.37 -5.67 -8.37
N TYR A 101 6.20 -6.83 -9.02
CA TYR A 101 5.00 -7.66 -8.89
C TYR A 101 5.30 -9.06 -8.36
N ALA A 102 6.58 -9.42 -8.24
CA ALA A 102 7.02 -10.73 -7.75
C ALA A 102 6.62 -10.98 -6.28
N LYS A 103 6.48 -9.91 -5.49
CA LYS A 103 5.95 -9.95 -4.14
C LYS A 103 4.95 -8.82 -3.92
N ALA A 104 4.16 -8.96 -2.87
CA ALA A 104 3.17 -7.96 -2.48
C ALA A 104 2.96 -8.00 -0.96
N ARG A 105 2.64 -6.86 -0.36
CA ARG A 105 2.20 -6.82 1.04
C ARG A 105 0.72 -7.19 1.15
N LEU A 106 0.42 -7.95 2.19
CA LEU A 106 -0.92 -8.36 2.60
C LEU A 106 -1.28 -7.80 3.98
N SER A 107 -2.57 -7.76 4.27
CA SER A 107 -3.09 -7.60 5.63
C SER A 107 -4.44 -8.30 5.75
N PRO A 108 -4.74 -8.99 6.86
CA PRO A 108 -6.03 -9.63 7.07
C PRO A 108 -7.17 -8.65 7.31
N LEU A 109 -6.90 -7.40 7.72
CA LEU A 109 -7.96 -6.43 8.04
C LEU A 109 -7.72 -5.06 7.43
N SER A 110 -6.63 -4.39 7.80
CA SER A 110 -6.36 -3.02 7.34
C SER A 110 -4.87 -2.81 7.19
N LEU A 111 -4.49 -2.26 6.04
CA LEU A 111 -3.13 -1.83 5.72
C LEU A 111 -3.21 -0.36 5.32
N THR A 112 -2.37 0.48 5.88
CA THR A 112 -2.31 1.91 5.51
C THR A 112 -0.88 2.31 5.28
N TYR A 113 -0.58 2.82 4.09
CA TYR A 113 0.67 3.49 3.80
C TYR A 113 0.52 4.99 4.01
N TYR A 114 1.59 5.59 4.50
CA TYR A 114 1.72 7.02 4.71
C TYR A 114 2.91 7.54 3.91
N GLY A 115 2.69 8.54 3.06
CA GLY A 115 3.74 9.43 2.61
C GLY A 115 3.89 10.56 3.62
N LEU A 116 5.10 10.74 4.15
CA LEU A 116 5.44 11.67 5.23
C LEU A 116 6.27 12.83 4.69
N CYS A 117 6.08 14.02 5.25
CA CYS A 117 6.82 15.22 4.84
C CYS A 117 6.77 15.47 3.33
N MET A 118 5.58 15.31 2.76
CA MET A 118 5.33 15.66 1.37
C MET A 118 5.02 17.15 1.27
N HIS A 119 5.36 17.78 0.15
CA HIS A 119 4.87 19.14 -0.11
C HIS A 119 3.34 19.14 -0.17
N ASN A 120 2.72 20.25 0.25
CA ASN A 120 1.28 20.40 0.05
C ASN A 120 1.02 20.66 -1.44
N GLY A 121 0.02 19.98 -2.00
CA GLY A 121 -0.27 20.06 -3.42
C GLY A 121 -1.06 18.89 -3.97
N SER A 122 -1.22 18.88 -5.29
CA SER A 122 -1.87 17.79 -6.02
C SER A 122 -0.84 16.75 -6.46
N TYR A 123 -1.19 15.50 -6.28
CA TYR A 123 -0.36 14.35 -6.62
C TYR A 123 -1.13 13.35 -7.46
N THR A 124 -0.43 12.74 -8.41
CA THR A 124 -0.86 11.54 -9.12
C THR A 124 -0.38 10.32 -8.34
N VAL A 125 -1.33 9.56 -7.80
CA VAL A 125 -1.11 8.31 -7.05
C VAL A 125 -1.41 7.15 -7.98
N LYS A 126 -0.42 6.30 -8.23
CA LYS A 126 -0.54 5.02 -8.95
C LYS A 126 -0.40 3.88 -7.96
N LEU A 127 -1.42 3.04 -7.91
CA LEU A 127 -1.45 1.82 -7.12
C LEU A 127 -1.25 0.63 -8.04
N HIS A 128 -0.21 -0.15 -7.79
CA HIS A 128 0.21 -1.28 -8.60
C HIS A 128 -0.22 -2.59 -7.94
N PHE A 129 -0.97 -3.40 -8.68
CA PHE A 129 -1.49 -4.67 -8.21
C PHE A 129 -1.18 -5.78 -9.20
N ALA A 130 -1.02 -7.00 -8.67
CA ALA A 130 -1.13 -8.24 -9.40
C ALA A 130 -1.66 -9.32 -8.44
N GLU A 131 -2.64 -10.12 -8.86
CA GLU A 131 -3.09 -11.26 -8.07
C GLU A 131 -2.10 -12.41 -8.28
N ILE A 132 -1.28 -12.70 -7.26
CA ILE A 132 -0.15 -13.64 -7.31
C ILE A 132 -0.34 -14.86 -6.40
N ILE A 133 -1.48 -14.94 -5.70
CA ILE A 133 -1.83 -16.07 -4.83
C ILE A 133 -2.83 -16.99 -5.52
N PHE A 134 -3.87 -16.44 -6.15
CA PHE A 134 -4.80 -17.22 -6.95
C PHE A 134 -4.23 -17.55 -8.33
N THR A 135 -4.67 -18.66 -8.91
CA THR A 135 -4.19 -19.14 -10.22
C THR A 135 -5.32 -19.13 -11.24
N ASN A 136 -4.99 -19.15 -12.54
CA ASN A 136 -5.96 -19.30 -13.63
C ASN A 136 -6.12 -20.76 -14.10
N ASP A 137 -5.60 -21.72 -13.35
CA ASP A 137 -5.63 -23.12 -13.74
C ASP A 137 -7.02 -23.75 -13.48
N ARG A 138 -7.17 -25.03 -13.82
CA ARG A 138 -8.43 -25.78 -13.60
C ARG A 138 -8.51 -26.41 -12.21
N THR A 139 -7.72 -25.94 -11.24
CA THR A 139 -7.75 -26.44 -9.86
C THR A 139 -8.66 -25.57 -8.99
N TYR A 140 -8.98 -26.05 -7.78
CA TYR A 140 -9.78 -25.31 -6.81
C TYR A 140 -9.18 -23.94 -6.43
N ARG A 141 -7.86 -23.75 -6.65
CA ARG A 141 -7.16 -22.49 -6.35
C ARG A 141 -7.67 -21.31 -7.18
N SER A 142 -8.19 -21.58 -8.38
CA SER A 142 -8.79 -20.57 -9.27
C SER A 142 -10.16 -20.05 -8.81
N LEU A 143 -10.79 -20.74 -7.86
CA LEU A 143 -12.10 -20.34 -7.31
C LEU A 143 -11.96 -19.25 -6.24
N GLY A 144 -10.74 -18.95 -5.80
CA GLY A 144 -10.49 -17.90 -4.83
C GLY A 144 -10.86 -16.52 -5.38
N LYS A 145 -11.42 -15.67 -4.53
CA LYS A 145 -11.72 -14.27 -4.87
C LYS A 145 -11.21 -13.35 -3.78
N ARG A 146 -10.50 -12.29 -4.17
CA ARG A 146 -10.01 -11.26 -3.26
C ARG A 146 -10.76 -9.98 -3.54
N LYS A 147 -11.40 -9.43 -2.51
CA LYS A 147 -12.12 -8.15 -2.58
C LYS A 147 -11.76 -7.29 -1.39
N PHE A 148 -11.44 -6.03 -1.63
CA PHE A 148 -11.12 -5.06 -0.58
C PHE A 148 -11.41 -3.64 -1.05
N ASN A 149 -11.56 -2.73 -0.09
CA ASN A 149 -11.77 -1.32 -0.36
C ASN A 149 -10.44 -0.57 -0.34
N VAL A 150 -10.34 0.49 -1.13
CA VAL A 150 -9.20 1.40 -1.14
C VAL A 150 -9.67 2.81 -0.87
N PHE A 151 -8.98 3.49 0.04
CA PHE A 151 -9.21 4.87 0.41
C PHE A 151 -7.94 5.68 0.22
N ILE A 152 -8.09 6.90 -0.28
CA ILE A 152 -7.00 7.88 -0.37
C ILE A 152 -7.47 9.16 0.31
N GLN A 153 -6.68 9.68 1.26
CA GLN A 153 -7.05 10.83 2.09
C GLN A 153 -8.44 10.67 2.75
N GLY A 154 -8.78 9.44 3.16
CA GLY A 154 -10.05 9.11 3.81
C GLY A 154 -11.26 8.98 2.87
N ARG A 155 -11.11 9.21 1.56
CA ARG A 155 -12.17 9.01 0.57
C ARG A 155 -12.04 7.65 -0.07
N MET A 156 -13.14 6.89 -0.16
CA MET A 156 -13.15 5.61 -0.87
C MET A 156 -12.97 5.87 -2.37
N VAL A 157 -11.96 5.25 -2.98
CA VAL A 157 -11.65 5.37 -4.41
C VAL A 157 -11.85 4.06 -5.17
N LEU A 158 -11.87 2.93 -4.45
CA LEU A 158 -12.28 1.63 -4.98
C LEU A 158 -13.11 0.90 -3.91
N GLU A 159 -14.27 0.41 -4.30
CA GLU A 159 -15.16 -0.43 -3.48
C GLU A 159 -15.12 -1.86 -4.00
N ASP A 160 -15.06 -2.84 -3.10
CA ASP A 160 -15.06 -4.28 -3.39
C ASP A 160 -14.09 -4.67 -4.53
N PHE A 161 -12.92 -4.03 -4.56
CA PHE A 161 -11.96 -4.14 -5.64
C PHE A 161 -11.42 -5.55 -5.78
N ASP A 162 -11.62 -6.13 -6.96
CA ASP A 162 -11.12 -7.43 -7.36
C ASP A 162 -9.99 -7.27 -8.39
N ILE A 163 -8.77 -7.63 -7.98
CA ILE A 163 -7.56 -7.47 -8.80
C ILE A 163 -7.63 -8.37 -10.03
N GLU A 164 -8.01 -9.64 -9.84
CA GLU A 164 -8.09 -10.65 -10.89
C GLU A 164 -9.12 -10.24 -11.94
N GLN A 165 -10.31 -9.82 -11.49
CA GLN A 165 -11.35 -9.33 -12.38
C GLN A 165 -10.90 -8.09 -13.16
N SER A 166 -10.26 -7.13 -12.48
CA SER A 166 -9.82 -5.90 -13.14
C SER A 166 -8.64 -6.09 -14.09
N ALA A 167 -7.81 -7.12 -13.89
CA ALA A 167 -6.66 -7.43 -14.74
C ALA A 167 -7.02 -8.42 -15.87
N GLY A 168 -8.21 -9.03 -15.83
CA GLY A 168 -8.64 -10.08 -16.76
C GLY A 168 -7.91 -11.41 -16.52
N GLY A 169 -7.64 -11.73 -15.26
CA GLY A 169 -7.01 -12.98 -14.80
C GLY A 169 -5.87 -12.76 -13.80
N ALA A 170 -5.52 -13.83 -13.07
CA ALA A 170 -4.39 -13.84 -12.14
C ALA A 170 -3.04 -13.73 -12.86
N GLY A 171 -2.01 -13.29 -12.14
CA GLY A 171 -0.66 -13.08 -12.66
C GLY A 171 -0.52 -11.92 -13.65
N LYS A 172 -1.58 -11.10 -13.81
CA LYS A 172 -1.61 -9.92 -14.66
C LYS A 172 -1.57 -8.64 -13.83
N LEU A 173 -0.83 -7.63 -14.30
CA LEU A 173 -0.71 -6.35 -13.62
C LEU A 173 -1.93 -5.50 -13.92
N VAL A 174 -2.33 -4.73 -12.92
CA VAL A 174 -3.28 -3.63 -13.08
C VAL A 174 -2.77 -2.43 -12.29
N ILE A 175 -2.83 -1.26 -12.91
CA ILE A 175 -2.43 0.01 -12.30
C ILE A 175 -3.68 0.87 -12.21
N LYS A 176 -4.02 1.30 -10.99
CA LYS A 176 -5.10 2.26 -10.76
C LYS A 176 -4.50 3.62 -10.44
N THR A 177 -4.93 4.64 -11.16
CA THR A 177 -4.40 6.00 -11.06
C THR A 177 -5.45 6.93 -10.48
N PHE A 178 -5.08 7.71 -9.47
CA PHE A 178 -5.94 8.65 -8.77
C PHE A 178 -5.23 9.98 -8.57
N THR A 179 -6.00 11.06 -8.46
CA THR A 179 -5.49 12.36 -7.99
C THR A 179 -5.77 12.49 -6.50
N ALA A 180 -4.76 12.89 -5.73
CA ALA A 180 -4.85 13.14 -4.30
C ALA A 180 -4.33 14.53 -3.96
N TYR A 181 -4.89 15.14 -2.92
CA TYR A 181 -4.43 16.43 -2.41
C TYR A 181 -3.82 16.26 -1.02
N VAL A 182 -2.57 16.69 -0.87
CA VAL A 182 -1.86 16.72 0.40
C VAL A 182 -1.98 18.12 0.98
N THR A 183 -2.53 18.24 2.18
CA THR A 183 -2.73 19.53 2.88
C THR A 183 -1.96 19.65 4.19
N ASN A 184 -1.59 18.51 4.79
CA ASN A 184 -0.95 18.44 6.10
C ASN A 184 0.37 17.66 6.02
N HIS A 185 1.08 17.78 4.90
CA HIS A 185 2.35 17.09 4.63
C HIS A 185 2.31 15.56 4.72
N THR A 186 1.11 14.97 4.85
CA THR A 186 0.89 13.53 4.94
C THR A 186 -0.10 13.09 3.86
N LEU A 187 0.27 12.07 3.09
CA LEU A 187 -0.60 11.32 2.21
C LEU A 187 -0.97 10.00 2.88
N LYS A 188 -2.26 9.72 3.05
CA LYS A 188 -2.78 8.45 3.59
C LYS A 188 -3.41 7.62 2.49
N ILE A 189 -2.95 6.39 2.31
CA ILE A 189 -3.53 5.39 1.39
C ILE A 189 -3.87 4.15 2.22
N GLN A 190 -5.17 3.88 2.39
CA GLN A 190 -5.67 2.78 3.21
C GLN A 190 -6.33 1.72 2.35
N PHE A 191 -6.00 0.47 2.63
CA PHE A 191 -6.58 -0.73 2.08
C PHE A 191 -7.30 -1.47 3.20
N TYR A 192 -8.57 -1.79 3.00
CA TYR A 192 -9.42 -2.33 4.06
C TYR A 192 -10.23 -3.53 3.58
N TRP A 193 -10.19 -4.60 4.35
CA TRP A 193 -10.99 -5.79 4.10
C TRP A 193 -12.28 -5.75 4.91
N ALA A 194 -13.42 -5.69 4.20
CA ALA A 194 -14.75 -5.69 4.81
C ALA A 194 -15.34 -7.11 4.99
N GLY A 195 -14.50 -8.15 5.01
CA GLY A 195 -14.95 -9.54 5.16
C GLY A 195 -15.46 -10.22 3.87
N ARG A 196 -15.21 -9.63 2.69
CA ARG A 196 -15.68 -10.16 1.40
C ARG A 196 -14.61 -10.94 0.65
N GLY A 197 -15.05 -11.90 -0.17
CA GLY A 197 -14.17 -12.80 -0.90
C GLY A 197 -13.91 -14.10 -0.13
N THR A 198 -12.83 -14.78 -0.47
CA THR A 198 -12.52 -16.12 0.04
C THR A 198 -11.48 -16.05 1.15
N THR A 199 -11.68 -16.82 2.21
CA THR A 199 -10.76 -16.89 3.37
C THR A 199 -9.93 -18.18 3.43
N GLY A 200 -10.37 -19.25 2.77
CA GLY A 200 -9.76 -20.59 2.87
C GLY A 200 -9.25 -21.21 1.56
N ILE A 201 -9.24 -20.44 0.46
CA ILE A 201 -8.67 -20.85 -0.83
C ILE A 201 -7.50 -19.88 -1.11
N PRO A 202 -6.39 -20.33 -1.72
CA PRO A 202 -6.02 -21.74 -1.93
C PRO A 202 -5.63 -22.47 -0.63
N TYR A 203 -5.35 -21.69 0.39
CA TYR A 203 -5.09 -22.05 1.79
C TYR A 203 -5.67 -20.93 2.65
N ARG A 204 -5.80 -21.16 3.96
CA ARG A 204 -6.14 -20.09 4.90
C ARG A 204 -4.96 -19.14 5.06
N GLY A 205 -5.26 -17.90 5.46
CA GLY A 205 -4.25 -16.91 5.82
C GLY A 205 -3.75 -16.00 4.71
N PHE A 206 -4.49 -15.88 3.60
CA PHE A 206 -4.10 -14.99 2.50
C PHE A 206 -5.27 -14.14 1.98
N TYR A 207 -6.29 -13.90 2.80
CA TYR A 207 -7.39 -12.98 2.47
C TYR A 207 -6.99 -11.51 2.68
N GLY A 208 -7.93 -10.58 2.42
CA GLY A 208 -7.72 -9.15 2.63
C GLY A 208 -7.00 -8.43 1.49
N PRO A 209 -6.60 -7.17 1.69
CA PRO A 209 -5.89 -6.39 0.67
C PRO A 209 -4.53 -6.97 0.28
N LEU A 210 -4.18 -6.79 -1.00
CA LEU A 210 -2.88 -7.10 -1.58
C LEU A 210 -2.43 -5.88 -2.38
N ILE A 211 -1.19 -5.41 -2.19
CA ILE A 211 -0.60 -4.29 -2.95
C ILE A 211 0.86 -4.60 -3.28
N SER A 212 1.25 -4.41 -4.54
CA SER A 212 2.60 -4.73 -5.03
C SER A 212 3.53 -3.52 -5.00
N ALA A 213 3.03 -2.34 -5.40
CA ALA A 213 3.81 -1.11 -5.32
C ALA A 213 2.93 0.14 -5.26
N ILE A 214 3.50 1.23 -4.76
CA ILE A 214 2.88 2.56 -4.74
C ILE A 214 3.83 3.53 -5.44
N SER A 215 3.29 4.37 -6.33
CA SER A 215 4.01 5.48 -6.93
C SER A 215 3.20 6.77 -6.76
N VAL A 216 3.86 7.82 -6.29
CA VAL A 216 3.27 9.13 -6.05
C VAL A 216 4.19 10.17 -6.64
N THR A 217 3.64 10.99 -7.53
CA THR A 217 4.37 12.05 -8.23
C THR A 217 3.53 13.32 -8.23
N PRO A 218 4.12 14.52 -8.28
CA PRO A 218 3.34 15.75 -8.39
C PRO A 218 2.48 15.68 -9.65
N SER A 219 1.20 16.05 -9.54
CA SER A 219 0.37 16.22 -10.73
C SER A 219 0.97 17.36 -11.55
N MET A 220 1.20 17.17 -12.85
CA MET A 220 1.52 18.30 -13.71
C MET A 220 0.30 19.23 -13.74
N SER A 221 0.34 20.33 -12.99
CA SER A 221 -0.52 21.47 -13.29
C SER A 221 -0.01 22.05 -14.59
N PHE A 222 -0.81 22.00 -15.66
CA PHE A 222 -0.61 22.91 -16.78
C PHE A 222 -0.76 24.32 -16.22
N PHE A 223 0.36 24.96 -15.89
CA PHE A 223 0.38 26.41 -15.87
C PHE A 223 0.23 26.82 -17.33
N THR A 224 -1.01 27.05 -17.75
CA THR A 224 -1.24 27.99 -18.85
C THR A 224 -0.62 29.31 -18.40
N HIS A 225 0.60 29.57 -18.88
CA HIS A 225 1.12 30.93 -18.92
C HIS A 225 0.17 31.72 -19.82
N TYR A 226 -0.75 32.46 -19.21
CA TYR A 226 -1.28 33.65 -19.84
C TYR A 226 -0.13 34.65 -19.86
N PHE A 227 0.54 34.74 -21.01
CA PHE A 227 1.30 35.93 -21.41
C PHE A 227 0.33 37.00 -21.89
#